data_AF-A0A922S925-F1
#
_entry.id   AF-A0A922S925-F1
#
_cell.length_a   1.000
_cell.length_b   1.000
_cell.length_c   1.000
_cell.angle_alpha   90.00
_cell.angle_beta   90.00
_cell.angle_gamma   90.00
#
_symmetry.space_group_name_H-M   'P 1'
#
loop_
_entity.id
_entity.type
_entity.pdbx_description
1 polymer ?
#
loop_
_entity_poly.entity_id
_entity_poly.type
_entity_poly.pdbx_seq_one_letter_code
_entity_poly.pdbx_strand_id
1 'polypeptide(L)'
;MLYDDFKPIVDLVLNNWTALQLAVEHGMGAPGGEKTAQLMAVYIARYCVENVVDRDELVEVIEDLMDEEFETVCHDDSPKEVAVLLLQFLTLLKEGRHDELRARLDAMPKCQKWLSQPIHESVPPQCHGNPDDDSTCSSDDDDDDVPDNNMNGAAASSSKPRQEPEPMDEDGDPGWTVVRSRRRN
;
A
#
# COMPACT_ATOMS: atom_id res chain seq x y z
N MET A 1 24.97 14.97 -9.13
CA MET A 1 24.82 15.64 -7.81
C MET A 1 24.55 14.55 -6.78
N LEU A 2 24.82 14.75 -5.47
CA LEU A 2 24.71 13.68 -4.46
C LEU A 2 23.36 12.93 -4.47
N TYR A 3 22.27 13.64 -4.79
CA TYR A 3 20.96 13.03 -5.02
C TYR A 3 20.94 12.02 -6.17
N ASP A 4 21.55 12.32 -7.31
CA ASP A 4 21.57 11.46 -8.50
C ASP A 4 22.32 10.15 -8.23
N ASP A 5 23.33 10.19 -7.35
CA ASP A 5 24.09 9.01 -6.93
C ASP A 5 23.37 8.20 -5.84
N PHE A 6 22.61 8.87 -4.97
CA PHE A 6 21.92 8.24 -3.84
C PHE A 6 20.54 7.67 -4.20
N LYS A 7 19.78 8.33 -5.08
CA LYS A 7 18.43 7.89 -5.45
C LYS A 7 18.37 6.44 -6.00
N PRO A 8 19.30 5.99 -6.87
CA PRO A 8 19.31 4.60 -7.32
C PRO A 8 19.59 3.59 -6.19
N ILE A 9 20.29 4.00 -5.13
CA ILE A 9 20.54 3.17 -3.95
C ILE A 9 19.26 3.05 -3.11
N VAL A 10 18.56 4.17 -2.90
CA VAL A 10 17.25 4.17 -2.22
C VAL A 10 16.29 3.24 -2.94
N ASP A 11 16.22 3.33 -4.27
CA ASP A 11 15.40 2.43 -5.08
C ASP A 11 15.79 0.96 -4.85
N LEU A 12 17.08 0.64 -4.84
CA LEU A 12 17.53 -0.74 -4.60
C LEU A 12 17.14 -1.26 -3.21
N VAL A 13 17.29 -0.44 -2.18
CA VAL A 13 16.94 -0.81 -0.79
C VAL A 13 15.44 -1.03 -0.68
N LEU A 14 14.62 -0.12 -1.20
CA LEU A 14 13.16 -0.25 -1.16
C LEU A 14 12.64 -1.41 -2.04
N ASN A 15 13.31 -1.72 -3.16
CA ASN A 15 13.00 -2.92 -3.94
C ASN A 15 13.26 -4.23 -3.18
N ASN A 16 14.07 -4.22 -2.11
CA ASN A 16 14.32 -5.38 -1.24
C ASN A 16 13.44 -5.38 0.02
N TRP A 17 12.64 -4.35 0.25
CA TRP A 17 11.87 -4.23 1.48
C TRP A 17 10.49 -4.89 1.33
N THR A 18 10.32 -6.02 2.01
CA THR A 18 9.12 -6.85 1.88
C THR A 18 7.83 -6.19 2.38
N ALA A 19 7.89 -5.36 3.43
CA ALA A 19 6.69 -4.68 3.93
C ALA A 19 6.08 -3.76 2.86
N LEU A 20 6.91 -2.95 2.20
CA LEU A 20 6.49 -2.08 1.11
C LEU A 20 6.01 -2.88 -0.13
N GLN A 21 6.69 -3.98 -0.47
CA GLN A 21 6.25 -4.87 -1.56
C GLN A 21 4.85 -5.41 -1.31
N LEU A 22 4.61 -5.98 -0.12
CA LEU A 22 3.32 -6.54 0.24
C LEU A 22 2.23 -5.47 0.26
N ALA A 23 2.52 -4.27 0.80
CA ALA A 23 1.57 -3.17 0.80
C ALA A 23 1.10 -2.84 -0.63
N VAL A 24 2.04 -2.70 -1.56
CA VAL A 24 1.73 -2.43 -2.98
C VAL A 24 1.00 -3.59 -3.64
N GLU A 25 1.42 -4.84 -3.41
CA GLU A 25 0.78 -6.05 -3.97
C GLU A 25 -0.67 -6.21 -3.48
N HIS A 26 -0.96 -5.80 -2.25
CA HIS A 26 -2.30 -5.80 -1.66
C HIS A 26 -3.15 -4.57 -2.05
N GLY A 27 -2.63 -3.70 -2.93
CA GLY A 27 -3.38 -2.55 -3.44
C GLY A 27 -3.45 -1.37 -2.49
N MET A 28 -2.56 -1.30 -1.49
CA MET A 28 -2.42 -0.15 -0.61
C MET A 28 -1.69 0.99 -1.35
N GLY A 29 -1.93 2.23 -0.93
CA GLY A 29 -1.39 3.42 -1.61
C GLY A 29 -2.34 3.98 -2.67
N ALA A 30 -3.07 5.04 -2.33
CA ALA A 30 -3.93 5.77 -3.26
C ALA A 30 -3.12 6.88 -3.98
N PRO A 31 -3.35 7.18 -5.28
CA PRO A 31 -4.28 6.53 -6.22
C PRO A 31 -3.72 5.27 -6.90
N GLY A 32 -2.52 4.81 -6.51
CA GLY A 32 -1.93 3.54 -6.94
C GLY A 32 -0.58 3.27 -6.27
N GLY A 33 -0.46 2.12 -5.60
CA GLY A 33 0.64 1.80 -4.69
C GLY A 33 2.03 1.92 -5.30
N GLU A 34 2.21 1.52 -6.57
CA GLU A 34 3.51 1.63 -7.25
C GLU A 34 3.94 3.09 -7.40
N LYS A 35 3.02 3.98 -7.79
CA LYS A 35 3.30 5.41 -7.94
C LYS A 35 3.57 6.06 -6.58
N THR A 36 2.80 5.69 -5.57
CA THR A 36 3.02 6.16 -4.19
C THR A 36 4.40 5.72 -3.68
N ALA A 37 4.80 4.47 -3.92
CA ALA A 37 6.13 3.97 -3.55
C ALA A 37 7.25 4.70 -4.31
N GLN A 38 7.06 5.03 -5.60
CA GLN A 38 8.01 5.84 -6.36
C GLN A 38 8.18 7.24 -5.76
N LEU A 39 7.08 7.88 -5.35
CA LEU A 39 7.10 9.19 -4.70
C LEU A 39 7.77 9.13 -3.33
N MET A 40 7.46 8.11 -2.53
CA MET A 40 8.11 7.81 -1.26
C MET A 40 9.63 7.67 -1.42
N ALA A 41 10.10 6.95 -2.44
CA ALA A 41 11.52 6.79 -2.74
C ALA A 41 12.21 8.12 -3.11
N VAL A 42 11.53 8.98 -3.88
CA VAL A 42 12.02 10.33 -4.19
C VAL A 42 12.10 11.16 -2.91
N TYR A 43 11.06 11.14 -2.08
CA TYR A 43 10.99 11.90 -0.84
C TYR A 43 12.12 11.50 0.12
N ILE A 44 12.29 10.20 0.41
CA ILE A 44 13.35 9.70 1.29
C ILE A 44 14.74 10.10 0.77
N ALA A 45 14.99 9.94 -0.53
CA ALA A 45 16.27 10.32 -1.13
C ALA A 45 16.57 11.81 -0.95
N ARG A 46 15.58 12.68 -1.16
CA ARG A 46 15.71 14.13 -0.95
C ARG A 46 15.91 14.47 0.51
N TYR A 47 15.08 13.92 1.39
CA TYR A 47 15.13 14.16 2.83
C TYR A 47 16.52 13.86 3.41
N CYS A 48 17.10 12.72 3.05
CA CYS A 48 18.45 12.31 3.45
C CYS A 48 19.58 13.21 2.91
N VAL A 49 19.44 13.75 1.70
CA VAL A 49 20.48 14.57 1.05
C VAL A 49 20.40 16.03 1.48
N GLU A 50 19.20 16.54 1.72
CA GLU A 50 18.93 17.94 2.04
C GLU A 50 19.06 18.25 3.54
N ASN A 51 18.95 17.24 4.42
CA ASN A 51 18.99 17.42 5.88
C ASN A 51 20.16 16.68 6.54
N VAL A 52 20.49 17.09 7.77
CA VAL A 52 21.30 16.28 8.68
C VAL A 52 20.35 15.35 9.40
N VAL A 53 20.23 14.13 8.87
CA VAL A 53 19.26 13.14 9.34
C VAL A 53 19.97 12.15 10.26
N ASP A 54 19.42 11.94 11.45
CA ASP A 54 19.84 10.83 12.30
C ASP A 54 19.00 9.56 12.05
N ARG A 55 19.39 8.48 12.73
CA ARG A 55 18.76 7.17 12.52
C ARG A 55 17.32 7.16 13.01
N ASP A 56 17.03 7.76 14.16
CA ASP A 56 15.71 7.72 14.77
C ASP A 56 14.74 8.60 13.98
N GLU A 57 15.18 9.78 13.53
CA GLU A 57 14.41 10.66 12.63
C GLU A 57 14.03 9.95 11.31
N LEU A 58 14.98 9.25 10.68
CA LEU A 58 14.67 8.53 9.43
C LEU A 58 13.74 7.34 9.65
N VAL A 59 13.81 6.68 10.81
CA VAL A 59 12.87 5.61 11.17
C VAL A 59 11.47 6.18 11.24
N GLU A 60 11.26 7.24 12.02
CA GLU A 60 9.96 7.90 12.18
C GLU A 60 9.40 8.32 10.81
N VAL A 61 10.22 8.93 9.96
CA VAL A 61 9.81 9.30 8.59
C VAL A 61 9.37 8.09 7.76
N ILE A 62 10.08 6.96 7.85
CA ILE A 62 9.71 5.76 7.09
C ILE A 62 8.44 5.12 7.66
N GLU A 63 8.27 5.12 8.97
CA GLU A 63 7.07 4.61 9.64
C GLU A 63 5.84 5.46 9.32
N ASP A 64 5.97 6.78 9.41
CA ASP A 64 4.91 7.74 9.04
C ASP A 64 4.51 7.57 7.57
N LEU A 65 5.48 7.40 6.65
CA LEU A 65 5.17 7.13 5.25
C LEU A 65 4.42 5.82 5.04
N MET A 66 4.73 4.76 5.81
CA MET A 66 3.98 3.51 5.71
C MET A 66 2.56 3.63 6.27
N ASP A 67 2.38 4.35 7.37
CA ASP A 67 1.07 4.54 8.00
C ASP A 67 0.19 5.49 7.17
N GLU A 68 0.71 6.66 6.80
CA GLU A 68 -0.08 7.70 6.12
C GLU A 68 -0.35 7.37 4.65
N GLU A 69 0.64 6.85 3.91
CA GLU A 69 0.50 6.63 2.47
C GLU A 69 -0.02 5.23 2.14
N PHE A 70 0.25 4.23 2.98
CA PHE A 70 -0.12 2.83 2.73
C PHE A 70 -1.06 2.24 3.77
N GLU A 71 -1.53 3.01 4.76
CA GLU A 71 -2.39 2.50 5.86
C GLU A 71 -1.76 1.25 6.53
N THR A 72 -0.43 1.20 6.61
CA THR A 72 0.33 0.03 7.05
C THR A 72 1.21 0.36 8.24
N VAL A 73 0.96 -0.33 9.35
CA VAL A 73 1.84 -0.29 10.52
C VAL A 73 2.81 -1.46 10.47
N CYS A 74 4.11 -1.16 10.38
CA CYS A 74 5.17 -2.17 10.49
C CYS A 74 5.36 -2.55 11.96
N HIS A 75 5.06 -3.80 12.32
CA HIS A 75 5.26 -4.32 13.69
C HIS A 75 6.62 -4.96 13.92
N ASP A 76 7.46 -5.04 12.90
CA ASP A 76 8.82 -5.54 12.96
C ASP A 76 9.84 -4.39 12.95
N ASP A 77 11.13 -4.72 13.16
CA ASP A 77 12.22 -3.74 13.11
C ASP A 77 12.61 -3.33 11.67
N SER A 78 11.81 -3.70 10.65
CA SER A 78 12.20 -3.52 9.25
C SER A 78 12.33 -2.04 8.81
N PRO A 79 11.50 -1.07 9.26
CA PRO A 79 11.74 0.35 8.97
C PRO A 79 13.10 0.83 9.47
N LYS A 80 13.50 0.37 10.66
CA LYS A 80 14.77 0.69 11.28
C LYS A 80 15.96 0.08 10.54
N GLU A 81 15.84 -1.16 10.09
CA GLU A 81 16.87 -1.80 9.26
C GLU A 81 17.07 -1.05 7.94
N VAL A 82 15.97 -0.63 7.29
CA VAL A 82 16.01 0.20 6.07
C VAL A 82 16.70 1.53 6.35
N ALA A 83 16.30 2.26 7.39
CA ALA A 83 16.91 3.55 7.76
C ALA A 83 18.42 3.43 7.98
N VAL A 84 18.85 2.43 8.76
CA VAL A 84 20.27 2.16 9.03
C VAL A 84 21.03 1.89 7.74
N LEU A 85 20.48 1.07 6.85
CA LEU A 85 21.12 0.72 5.59
C LEU A 85 21.28 1.94 4.66
N LEU A 86 20.24 2.76 4.55
CA LEU A 86 20.26 4.00 3.76
C LEU A 86 21.32 4.99 4.27
N LEU A 87 21.38 5.23 5.58
CA LEU A 87 22.36 6.14 6.17
C LEU A 87 23.81 5.61 6.02
N GLN A 88 24.02 4.30 6.09
CA GLN A 88 25.33 3.71 5.82
C GLN A 88 25.78 3.97 4.38
N PHE A 89 24.91 3.75 3.40
CA PHE A 89 25.24 4.03 2.00
C PHE A 89 25.45 5.53 1.73
N LEU A 90 24.62 6.39 2.33
CA LEU A 90 24.79 7.83 2.23
C LEU A 90 26.13 8.30 2.80
N THR A 91 26.55 7.71 3.93
CA THR A 91 27.85 8.00 4.55
C THR A 91 28.99 7.61 3.62
N LEU A 92 28.95 6.39 3.06
CA LEU A 92 29.98 5.94 2.10
C LEU A 92 30.05 6.83 0.86
N LEU A 93 28.91 7.31 0.36
CA LEU A 93 28.86 8.29 -0.74
C LEU A 93 29.48 9.63 -0.35
N LYS A 94 29.13 10.19 0.80
CA LYS A 94 29.68 11.47 1.31
C LYS A 94 31.19 11.38 1.56
N GLU A 95 31.69 10.22 1.98
CA GLU A 95 33.12 9.94 2.19
C GLU A 95 33.88 9.59 0.91
N GLY A 96 33.19 9.38 -0.23
CA GLY A 96 33.82 8.99 -1.49
C GLY A 96 34.36 7.55 -1.53
N ARG A 97 33.89 6.67 -0.63
CA ARG A 97 34.32 5.26 -0.52
C ARG A 97 33.62 4.37 -1.56
N HIS A 98 33.84 4.67 -2.84
CA HIS A 98 33.10 4.06 -3.94
C HIS A 98 33.33 2.55 -4.08
N ASP A 99 34.51 2.04 -3.74
CA ASP A 99 34.81 0.60 -3.84
C ASP A 99 34.05 -0.22 -2.80
N GLU A 100 33.99 0.28 -1.56
CA GLU A 100 33.23 -0.36 -0.49
C GLU A 100 31.73 -0.24 -0.71
N LEU A 101 31.28 0.92 -1.18
CA LEU A 101 29.89 1.12 -1.60
C LEU A 101 29.49 0.06 -2.64
N ARG A 102 30.30 -0.11 -3.70
CA ARG A 102 30.05 -1.10 -4.74
C ARG A 102 30.02 -2.52 -4.18
N ALA A 103 31.00 -2.89 -3.35
CA ALA A 103 31.04 -4.21 -2.74
C ALA A 103 29.80 -4.51 -1.88
N ARG A 104 29.29 -3.52 -1.13
CA ARG A 104 28.06 -3.67 -0.34
C ARG A 104 26.81 -3.74 -1.20
N LEU A 105 26.72 -2.95 -2.27
CA LEU A 105 25.62 -3.03 -3.24
C LEU A 105 25.59 -4.40 -3.94
N ASP A 106 26.75 -4.95 -4.30
CA ASP A 106 26.86 -6.27 -4.92
C ASP A 106 26.52 -7.42 -3.95
N ALA A 107 26.68 -7.20 -2.65
CA ALA A 107 26.33 -8.14 -1.60
C ALA A 107 24.83 -8.14 -1.23
N MET A 108 24.06 -7.14 -1.70
CA MET A 108 22.61 -7.09 -1.46
C MET A 108 21.90 -8.27 -2.15
N PRO A 109 20.79 -8.77 -1.58
CA PRO A 109 19.98 -9.78 -2.22
C PRO A 109 19.53 -9.32 -3.62
N LYS A 110 19.50 -10.27 -4.56
CA LYS A 110 18.96 -10.00 -5.90
C LYS A 110 17.45 -9.96 -5.80
N CYS A 111 16.86 -8.80 -6.06
CA CYS A 111 15.42 -8.59 -6.08
C CYS A 111 14.90 -8.30 -7.49
N GLN A 112 13.62 -8.55 -7.71
CA GLN A 112 12.92 -8.03 -8.89
C GLN A 112 12.82 -6.50 -8.76
N LYS A 113 13.16 -5.78 -9.82
CA LYS A 113 12.98 -4.33 -9.87
C LYS A 113 11.53 -4.04 -10.22
N TRP A 114 10.72 -3.71 -9.23
CA TRP A 114 9.31 -3.38 -9.39
C TRP A 114 9.06 -1.87 -9.23
N LEU A 115 9.84 -1.21 -8.35
CA LEU A 115 9.68 0.22 -8.05
C LEU A 115 10.06 1.16 -9.20
N SER A 116 11.00 0.74 -10.06
CA SER A 116 11.59 1.59 -11.10
C SER A 116 11.12 1.23 -12.52
N GLN A 117 10.05 0.45 -12.66
CA GLN A 117 9.52 0.16 -13.98
C GLN A 117 8.80 1.40 -14.52
N PRO A 118 9.02 1.78 -15.79
CA PRO A 118 8.21 2.83 -16.39
C PRO A 118 6.77 2.36 -16.39
N ILE A 119 5.86 3.22 -15.91
CA ILE A 119 4.42 3.01 -15.93
C ILE A 119 4.04 2.66 -17.37
N HIS A 120 3.81 1.38 -17.66
CA HIS A 120 3.02 1.04 -18.82
C HIS A 120 1.63 1.58 -18.49
N GLU A 121 1.16 2.57 -19.23
CA GLU A 121 -0.27 2.85 -19.30
C GLU A 121 -0.92 1.56 -19.80
N SER A 122 -1.24 0.65 -18.87
CA SER A 122 -2.02 -0.53 -19.17
C SER A 122 -3.38 0.00 -19.55
N VAL A 123 -3.66 -0.08 -20.84
CA VAL A 123 -4.98 0.04 -21.46
C VAL A 123 -6.01 -0.54 -20.48
N PRO A 124 -7.12 0.17 -20.19
CA PRO A 124 -8.16 -0.35 -19.30
C PRO A 124 -8.53 -1.76 -19.74
N PRO A 125 -8.83 -2.70 -18.82
CA PRO A 125 -9.28 -4.01 -19.21
C PRO A 125 -10.48 -3.82 -20.15
N GLN A 126 -10.31 -4.21 -21.42
CA GLN A 126 -11.41 -4.23 -22.36
C GLN A 126 -12.51 -5.04 -21.70
N CYS A 127 -13.63 -4.36 -21.44
CA CYS A 127 -14.89 -4.97 -21.07
C CYS A 127 -15.04 -6.19 -21.96
N HIS A 128 -15.05 -7.40 -21.38
CA HIS A 128 -15.43 -8.59 -22.12
C HIS A 128 -16.89 -8.38 -22.53
N GLY A 129 -17.07 -7.82 -23.73
CA GLY A 129 -18.35 -7.72 -24.40
C GLY A 129 -18.84 -9.14 -24.58
N ASN A 130 -19.84 -9.50 -23.78
CA ASN A 130 -20.63 -10.68 -24.05
C ASN A 130 -21.37 -10.43 -25.38
N PRO A 131 -21.21 -11.24 -26.42
CA PRO A 131 -21.77 -10.95 -27.75
C PRO A 131 -23.26 -11.24 -27.89
N ASP A 132 -23.99 -11.44 -26.79
CA ASP A 132 -25.44 -11.72 -26.79
C ASP A 132 -26.19 -10.77 -25.84
N ASP A 133 -26.27 -9.49 -26.20
CA ASP A 133 -27.38 -8.65 -25.72
C ASP A 133 -27.89 -7.78 -26.87
N ASP A 134 -28.79 -8.39 -27.64
CA ASP A 134 -29.68 -7.69 -28.56
C ASP A 134 -30.81 -7.06 -27.72
N SER A 135 -30.53 -5.90 -27.15
CA SER A 135 -31.52 -5.08 -26.46
C SER A 135 -31.70 -3.76 -27.21
N THR A 136 -32.51 -3.83 -28.27
CA THR A 136 -33.15 -2.67 -28.89
C THR A 136 -34.30 -2.22 -27.99
N CYS A 137 -34.26 -1.02 -27.40
CA CYS A 137 -35.45 -0.29 -26.89
C CYS A 137 -35.02 1.19 -26.74
N SER A 138 -35.21 2.02 -27.76
CA SER A 138 -36.34 2.93 -27.97
C SER A 138 -36.42 4.06 -26.94
N SER A 139 -36.26 5.29 -27.44
CA SER A 139 -36.67 6.53 -26.78
C SER A 139 -38.11 6.44 -26.28
N ASP A 140 -38.37 7.06 -25.11
CA ASP A 140 -39.54 7.90 -24.90
C ASP A 140 -39.30 8.87 -23.72
N ASP A 141 -39.63 10.12 -23.98
CA ASP A 141 -39.88 11.20 -23.02
C ASP A 141 -41.00 10.78 -22.04
N ASP A 142 -40.91 11.20 -20.77
CA ASP A 142 -42.04 11.91 -20.14
C ASP A 142 -41.64 12.59 -18.83
N ASP A 143 -42.17 13.80 -18.71
CA ASP A 143 -42.24 14.71 -17.56
C ASP A 143 -42.88 14.04 -16.34
N ASP A 144 -42.47 14.43 -15.13
CA ASP A 144 -43.43 14.70 -14.03
C ASP A 144 -42.74 15.34 -12.80
N ASP A 145 -42.98 16.64 -12.68
CA ASP A 145 -43.44 17.40 -11.51
C ASP A 145 -42.85 17.09 -10.10
N VAL A 146 -42.15 18.09 -9.54
CA VAL A 146 -41.68 18.11 -8.14
C VAL A 146 -42.44 19.21 -7.39
N PRO A 147 -43.33 18.88 -6.43
CA PRO A 147 -43.84 19.88 -5.51
C PRO A 147 -42.99 19.94 -4.23
N ASP A 148 -42.41 21.11 -3.98
CA ASP A 148 -41.96 21.57 -2.67
C ASP A 148 -43.16 22.07 -1.87
N ASN A 149 -43.43 21.48 -0.69
CA ASN A 149 -43.95 22.22 0.45
C ASN A 149 -43.86 21.45 1.79
N ASN A 150 -42.87 21.81 2.59
CA ASN A 150 -42.97 22.23 4.00
C ASN A 150 -44.26 21.87 4.81
N MET A 151 -44.11 21.15 5.93
CA MET A 151 -44.75 21.54 7.21
C MET A 151 -44.24 20.75 8.44
N ASN A 152 -43.83 21.52 9.45
CA ASN A 152 -43.59 21.12 10.84
C ASN A 152 -44.81 20.49 11.53
N GLY A 153 -44.58 19.62 12.52
CA GLY A 153 -45.61 19.23 13.49
C GLY A 153 -45.09 18.31 14.60
N ALA A 154 -44.96 18.86 15.80
CA ALA A 154 -44.49 18.19 17.01
C ALA A 154 -45.50 17.21 17.63
N ALA A 155 -44.99 16.28 18.44
CA ALA A 155 -45.41 15.92 19.81
C ALA A 155 -45.58 14.41 20.07
N ALA A 156 -44.90 13.94 21.14
CA ALA A 156 -45.31 12.95 22.15
C ALA A 156 -45.63 11.50 21.66
N SER A 157 -45.29 10.39 22.31
CA SER A 157 -44.85 10.08 23.67
C SER A 157 -44.49 8.58 23.77
N SER A 158 -43.72 8.23 24.80
CA SER A 158 -43.69 6.95 25.54
C SER A 158 -43.30 5.64 24.85
N SER A 159 -42.13 5.09 25.22
CA SER A 159 -41.97 4.03 26.25
C SER A 159 -40.70 3.16 26.03
N LYS A 160 -39.87 3.07 27.07
CA LYS A 160 -38.80 2.05 27.29
C LYS A 160 -39.43 0.92 28.16
N PRO A 161 -38.93 -0.35 28.24
CA PRO A 161 -37.52 -0.66 28.53
C PRO A 161 -36.90 -1.98 28.00
N ARG A 162 -35.56 -1.94 27.85
CA ARG A 162 -34.46 -2.87 28.26
C ARG A 162 -34.74 -4.38 28.47
N GLN A 163 -33.93 -5.22 27.81
CA GLN A 163 -33.29 -6.49 28.27
C GLN A 163 -32.26 -6.90 27.20
N GLU A 164 -30.96 -6.68 27.38
CA GLU A 164 -29.90 -7.56 27.94
C GLU A 164 -29.47 -8.77 27.06
N PRO A 165 -28.15 -9.10 27.05
CA PRO A 165 -27.50 -9.92 26.03
C PRO A 165 -27.51 -11.41 26.37
N GLU A 166 -27.64 -12.28 25.37
CA GLU A 166 -27.42 -13.72 25.55
C GLU A 166 -25.95 -14.10 25.29
N PRO A 167 -25.29 -14.82 26.22
CA PRO A 167 -24.06 -15.57 25.98
C PRO A 167 -24.41 -17.02 25.63
N MET A 168 -23.99 -17.50 24.46
CA MET A 168 -24.04 -18.92 24.12
C MET A 168 -22.71 -19.39 23.53
N ASP A 169 -22.02 -20.15 24.38
CA ASP A 169 -21.37 -21.43 24.15
C ASP A 169 -20.14 -21.55 23.22
N GLU A 170 -19.07 -21.95 23.91
CA GLU A 170 -17.87 -22.67 23.48
C GLU A 170 -18.19 -23.90 22.58
N ASP A 171 -17.20 -24.21 21.74
CA ASP A 171 -16.93 -25.49 21.07
C ASP A 171 -17.86 -25.97 19.94
N GLY A 172 -17.42 -25.67 18.71
CA GLY A 172 -17.94 -26.27 17.49
C GLY A 172 -16.89 -26.37 16.39
N ASP A 173 -16.08 -27.44 16.45
CA ASP A 173 -15.38 -28.13 15.34
C ASP A 173 -14.46 -27.30 14.40
N PRO A 174 -13.15 -27.60 14.31
CA PRO A 174 -12.32 -27.07 13.23
C PRO A 174 -12.82 -27.62 11.89
N GLY A 175 -13.54 -26.77 11.13
CA GLY A 175 -14.09 -27.02 9.79
C GLY A 175 -13.05 -27.22 8.68
N TRP A 176 -11.96 -27.94 8.95
CA TRP A 176 -10.91 -28.24 7.98
C TRP A 176 -10.64 -29.75 7.93
N THR A 177 -11.11 -30.39 6.87
CA THR A 177 -10.78 -31.78 6.55
C THR A 177 -9.43 -31.90 5.84
N VAL A 178 -8.53 -32.73 6.39
CA VAL A 178 -7.21 -33.03 5.82
C VAL A 178 -7.34 -33.94 4.58
N VAL A 179 -6.97 -33.45 3.40
CA VAL A 179 -6.95 -34.24 2.16
C VAL A 179 -5.65 -35.05 2.07
N ARG A 180 -5.74 -36.38 2.11
CA ARG A 180 -4.60 -37.27 1.88
C ARG A 180 -4.40 -37.52 0.38
N SER A 181 -3.23 -37.15 -0.14
CA SER A 181 -2.81 -37.47 -1.52
C SER A 181 -2.64 -38.98 -1.72
N ARG A 182 -3.32 -39.53 -2.73
CA ARG A 182 -3.22 -40.95 -3.12
C ARG A 182 -2.22 -41.06 -4.27
N ARG A 183 -1.08 -41.71 -4.04
CA ARG A 183 -0.11 -42.05 -5.09
C ARG A 183 -0.74 -43.08 -6.05
N ARG A 184 -0.68 -42.79 -7.35
CA ARG A 184 -1.08 -43.72 -8.42
C ARG A 184 0.17 -44.46 -8.90
N ASN A 185 0.16 -45.79 -8.77
CA ASN A 185 1.10 -46.68 -9.45
C ASN A 185 0.83 -46.70 -10.95
#